data_AF-J9CC52-F1
#
_entry.id   AF-J9CC52-F1
#
_cell.length_a   1.000
_cell.length_b   1.000
_cell.length_c   1.000
_cell.angle_alpha   90.00
_cell.angle_beta   90.00
_cell.angle_gamma   90.00
#
_symmetry.space_group_name_H-M   'P 1'
#
loop_
_entity.id
_entity.type
_entity.pdbx_description
1 polymer ?
#
loop_
_entity_poly.entity_id
_entity_poly.type
_entity_poly.pdbx_seq_one_letter_code
_entity_poly.pdbx_strand_id
1 'polypeptide(L)'
;MLRYTLLKIDIGKEGTDMTAIRSKNGPTEKLSLFLLTWPIFLEVFLFMLMGIADTFMLSALSDDAVSGVGAANQYLHIAILVLEVIGNGAAIVVSQYLGSKRFMEASKISALAVTLNLVVGLIISAGFLLFSKHMMTAMNLQGDVLTYAQSYLSIVGGAIFLQAIINSLAAIIRVHGFTKQAMFVSLGMNIIHIAGNYVLIFGKLGFPELGVQGAAISSAVSRLIALIVFFWLLYRVMEYRVKLQYYFTLSKEYVGKILKIGIPSAFEQVMYQACQIVFLYYATYLGTESLAARQYATNISMFTYLFAIAIGMGTAIIVGRLVGGNEKDEAYTRVWKSVQWAIGVTLFMVMLVVTFRTQLMGLFTDNPHIIALGASVLLLSVLLETGRTMNIVIINSLRAAGDAKYPVLIGAFSMVLMSLPLGYFFAFHLDMGLVGIWLAIAIDEWTRAIIMFFRWRSRSWENYALVKPNEQDESVSVQAQ
;
A
#
# COMPACT_ATOMS: atom_id res chain seq x y z
N MET A 1 13.69 -31.48 8.58
CA MET A 1 14.73 -30.43 8.43
C MET A 1 14.07 -29.04 8.55
N LEU A 2 13.52 -28.74 9.73
CA LEU A 2 12.84 -27.49 10.08
C LEU A 2 12.92 -27.38 11.61
N ARG A 3 13.90 -26.64 12.14
CA ARG A 3 14.01 -26.37 13.58
C ARG A 3 13.34 -25.04 13.88
N TYR A 4 12.18 -25.12 14.52
CA TYR A 4 11.51 -24.03 15.21
C TYR A 4 12.39 -23.53 16.36
N THR A 5 12.71 -22.23 16.36
CA THR A 5 13.23 -21.54 17.54
C THR A 5 12.06 -20.81 18.18
N LEU A 6 11.33 -21.50 19.06
CA LEU A 6 10.43 -20.88 20.03
C LEU A 6 11.29 -20.32 21.18
N LEU A 7 11.20 -19.01 21.40
CA LEU A 7 11.73 -18.37 22.60
C LEU A 7 10.94 -18.87 23.82
N LYS A 8 11.60 -19.64 24.70
CA LYS A 8 11.19 -19.77 26.10
C LYS A 8 11.47 -18.45 26.80
N ILE A 9 10.44 -17.87 27.40
CA ILE A 9 10.55 -16.76 28.35
C ILE A 9 10.72 -17.43 29.72
N ASP A 10 11.92 -17.33 30.28
CA ASP A 10 12.21 -17.75 31.66
C ASP A 10 12.01 -16.55 32.58
N ILE A 11 11.11 -16.68 33.56
CA ILE A 11 10.83 -15.66 34.57
C ILE A 11 11.39 -16.21 35.89
N GLY A 12 12.56 -15.74 36.31
CA GLY A 12 13.11 -16.17 37.59
C GLY A 12 14.50 -15.66 37.95
N LYS A 13 14.50 -14.60 38.79
CA LYS A 13 15.46 -14.24 39.85
C LYS A 13 16.91 -13.80 39.50
N GLU A 14 17.18 -12.61 40.04
CA GLU A 14 18.45 -12.11 40.59
C GLU A 14 19.59 -11.71 39.63
N GLY A 15 19.81 -10.40 39.56
CA GLY A 15 21.15 -9.84 39.69
C GLY A 15 22.14 -10.02 38.54
N THR A 16 21.69 -9.99 37.28
CA THR A 16 22.61 -10.03 36.13
C THR A 16 22.64 -8.71 35.37
N ASP A 17 23.84 -8.15 35.33
CA ASP A 17 24.30 -6.98 34.59
C ASP A 17 23.51 -6.69 33.28
N MET A 18 22.75 -5.58 33.28
CA MET A 18 21.92 -5.13 32.16
C MET A 18 22.72 -4.69 30.92
N THR A 19 24.06 -4.71 30.95
CA THR A 19 24.91 -4.47 29.77
C THR A 19 25.03 -5.69 28.85
N ALA A 20 24.57 -6.87 29.28
CA ALA A 20 24.76 -8.14 28.56
C ALA A 20 23.59 -8.58 27.66
N ILE A 21 22.48 -7.82 27.58
CA ILE A 21 21.53 -7.96 26.44
C ILE A 21 22.10 -7.18 25.26
N ARG A 22 23.34 -7.51 24.89
CA ARG A 22 23.83 -7.21 23.54
C ARG A 22 22.95 -7.99 22.59
N SER A 23 22.27 -7.23 21.73
CA SER A 23 21.75 -7.69 20.46
C SER A 23 22.56 -8.87 19.93
N LYS A 24 21.95 -10.07 19.87
CA LYS A 24 22.50 -11.17 19.07
C LYS A 24 22.50 -10.86 17.56
N ASN A 25 22.00 -9.68 17.17
CA ASN A 25 21.97 -9.17 15.81
C ASN A 25 22.75 -7.84 15.76
N GLY A 26 24.08 -7.92 15.78
CA GLY A 26 24.95 -6.78 15.47
C GLY A 26 24.72 -6.24 14.04
N PRO A 27 25.24 -5.04 13.73
CA PRO A 27 24.84 -4.24 12.57
C PRO A 27 25.29 -4.91 11.27
N THR A 28 24.42 -4.93 10.26
CA THR A 28 24.61 -5.52 8.90
C THR A 28 24.21 -6.97 8.69
N GLU A 29 23.09 -7.45 9.26
CA GLU A 29 22.36 -8.50 8.54
C GLU A 29 21.80 -7.86 7.26
N LYS A 30 22.42 -8.13 6.11
CA LYS A 30 21.97 -7.62 4.80
C LYS A 30 20.49 -7.98 4.67
N LEU A 31 19.61 -6.96 4.73
CA LEU A 31 18.18 -7.14 4.57
C LEU A 31 17.93 -7.94 3.29
N SER A 32 17.56 -9.20 3.44
CA SER A 32 17.25 -10.04 2.30
C SER A 32 15.92 -9.55 1.71
N LEU A 33 15.91 -9.29 0.40
CA LEU A 33 14.71 -8.85 -0.31
C LEU A 33 13.55 -9.81 -0.03
N PHE A 34 13.81 -11.12 -0.06
CA PHE A 34 12.80 -12.13 0.23
C PHE A 34 12.23 -12.03 1.66
N LEU A 35 13.09 -11.81 2.67
CA LEU A 35 12.66 -11.68 4.07
C LEU A 35 11.79 -10.45 4.30
N LEU A 36 11.95 -9.40 3.51
CA LEU A 36 11.10 -8.22 3.54
C LEU A 36 9.81 -8.41 2.72
N THR A 37 9.92 -8.97 1.52
CA THR A 37 8.84 -9.01 0.54
C THR A 37 7.74 -9.99 0.88
N TRP A 38 8.05 -11.23 1.30
CA TRP A 38 6.98 -12.22 1.54
C TRP A 38 6.02 -11.82 2.67
N PRO A 39 6.47 -11.23 3.80
CA PRO A 39 5.55 -10.77 4.82
C PRO A 39 4.76 -9.54 4.37
N ILE A 40 5.37 -8.63 3.59
CA ILE A 40 4.67 -7.48 3.01
C ILE A 40 3.58 -7.95 2.06
N PHE A 41 3.85 -8.95 1.22
CA PHE A 41 2.87 -9.57 0.34
C PHE A 41 1.67 -10.07 1.14
N LEU A 42 1.91 -10.88 2.18
CA LEU A 42 0.83 -11.43 2.99
C LEU A 42 0.08 -10.33 3.75
N GLU A 43 0.80 -9.30 4.22
CA GLU A 43 0.20 -8.14 4.89
C GLU A 43 -0.76 -7.39 3.96
N VAL A 44 -0.35 -7.06 2.73
CA VAL A 44 -1.21 -6.39 1.75
C VAL A 44 -2.40 -7.27 1.36
N PHE A 45 -2.17 -8.57 1.16
CA PHE A 45 -3.25 -9.53 0.91
C PHE A 45 -4.27 -9.58 2.06
N LEU A 46 -3.81 -9.56 3.31
CA LEU A 46 -4.67 -9.54 4.49
C LEU A 46 -5.49 -8.25 4.59
N PHE A 47 -4.97 -7.10 4.18
CA PHE A 47 -5.77 -5.88 4.09
C PHE A 47 -6.89 -6.00 3.04
N MET A 48 -6.60 -6.63 1.89
CA MET A 48 -7.61 -6.90 0.86
C MET A 48 -8.67 -7.89 1.36
N LEU A 49 -8.25 -8.92 2.09
CA LEU A 49 -9.14 -9.96 2.63
C LEU A 49 -10.20 -9.41 3.58
N MET A 50 -9.89 -8.36 4.37
CA MET A 50 -10.88 -7.72 5.25
C MET A 50 -12.09 -7.21 4.47
N GLY A 51 -11.86 -6.48 3.37
CA GLY A 51 -12.95 -5.96 2.54
C GLY A 51 -13.75 -7.08 1.85
N ILE A 52 -13.05 -8.12 1.38
CA ILE A 52 -13.71 -9.30 0.79
C ILE A 52 -14.58 -10.03 1.82
N ALA A 53 -14.11 -10.17 3.06
CA ALA A 53 -14.86 -10.80 4.14
C ALA A 53 -16.14 -10.01 4.48
N ASP A 54 -16.06 -8.67 4.54
CA ASP A 54 -17.24 -7.83 4.77
C ASP A 54 -18.29 -8.02 3.68
N THR A 55 -17.88 -7.93 2.41
CA THR A 55 -18.78 -8.13 1.27
C THR A 55 -19.43 -9.51 1.30
N PHE A 56 -18.66 -10.56 1.57
CA PHE A 56 -19.16 -11.93 1.60
C PHE A 56 -20.11 -12.20 2.77
N MET A 57 -19.86 -11.63 3.95
CA MET A 57 -20.70 -11.86 5.12
C MET A 57 -21.97 -11.00 5.08
N LEU A 58 -21.90 -9.79 4.52
CA LEU A 58 -23.06 -8.91 4.36
C LEU A 58 -23.98 -9.32 3.20
N SER A 59 -23.49 -10.04 2.20
CA SER A 59 -24.35 -10.58 1.14
C SER A 59 -25.34 -11.62 1.66
N ALA A 60 -25.02 -12.28 2.79
CA ALA A 60 -25.96 -13.17 3.48
C ALA A 60 -27.11 -12.40 4.17
N LEU A 61 -26.97 -11.09 4.37
CA LEU A 61 -28.00 -10.23 4.94
C LEU A 61 -28.90 -9.65 3.84
N SER A 62 -28.31 -8.91 2.89
CA SER A 62 -29.01 -8.38 1.72
C SER A 62 -28.05 -7.76 0.69
N ASP A 63 -28.50 -7.67 -0.56
CA ASP A 63 -27.78 -6.96 -1.63
C ASP A 63 -27.70 -5.44 -1.36
N ASP A 64 -28.71 -4.89 -0.68
CA ASP A 64 -28.73 -3.49 -0.26
C ASP A 64 -27.64 -3.18 0.78
N ALA A 65 -27.37 -4.11 1.69
CA ALA A 65 -26.29 -4.00 2.67
C ALA A 65 -24.91 -3.97 1.98
N VAL A 66 -24.69 -4.88 1.03
CA VAL A 66 -23.46 -4.92 0.23
C VAL A 66 -23.28 -3.62 -0.56
N SER A 67 -24.35 -3.16 -1.23
CA SER A 67 -24.35 -1.94 -2.04
C SER A 67 -24.04 -0.70 -1.18
N GLY A 68 -24.68 -0.59 -0.01
CA GLY A 68 -24.48 0.53 0.91
C GLY A 68 -23.05 0.57 1.45
N VAL A 69 -22.51 -0.57 1.89
CA VAL A 69 -21.13 -0.65 2.37
C VAL A 69 -20.12 -0.42 1.25
N GLY A 70 -20.38 -0.91 0.04
CA GLY A 70 -19.56 -0.65 -1.14
C GLY A 70 -19.45 0.84 -1.45
N ALA A 71 -20.57 1.57 -1.44
CA ALA A 71 -20.59 3.01 -1.65
C ALA A 71 -19.82 3.78 -0.55
N ALA A 72 -19.99 3.39 0.71
CA ALA A 72 -19.22 3.97 1.82
C ALA A 72 -17.72 3.72 1.68
N ASN A 73 -17.32 2.52 1.26
CA ASN A 73 -15.91 2.15 1.05
C ASN A 73 -15.23 2.99 -0.02
N GLN A 74 -15.94 3.53 -1.02
CA GLN A 74 -15.36 4.43 -2.02
C GLN A 74 -14.78 5.70 -1.37
N TYR A 75 -15.51 6.30 -0.43
CA TYR A 75 -15.04 7.46 0.31
C TYR A 75 -13.92 7.11 1.30
N LEU A 76 -14.03 5.96 1.97
CA LEU A 76 -12.98 5.48 2.86
C LEU A 76 -11.68 5.23 2.10
N HIS A 77 -11.74 4.68 0.89
CA HIS A 77 -10.57 4.46 0.05
C HIS A 77 -9.86 5.78 -0.31
N ILE A 78 -10.61 6.81 -0.71
CA ILE A 78 -10.05 8.15 -0.98
C ILE A 78 -9.38 8.71 0.28
N ALA A 79 -10.01 8.58 1.44
CA ALA A 79 -9.41 9.03 2.69
C ALA A 79 -8.12 8.27 3.04
N ILE A 80 -8.07 6.95 2.84
CA ILE A 80 -6.86 6.15 3.05
C ILE A 80 -5.71 6.63 2.16
N LEU A 81 -5.98 6.98 0.89
CA LEU A 81 -4.96 7.55 -0.01
C LEU A 81 -4.35 8.85 0.53
N VAL A 82 -5.16 9.71 1.15
CA VAL A 82 -4.67 10.94 1.79
C VAL A 82 -3.81 10.63 3.02
N LEU A 83 -4.21 9.64 3.83
CA LEU A 83 -3.46 9.22 5.02
C LEU A 83 -2.12 8.57 4.67
N GLU A 84 -2.01 7.91 3.53
CA GLU A 84 -0.77 7.32 3.04
C GLU A 84 0.33 8.35 2.74
N VAL A 85 -0.02 9.63 2.49
CA VAL A 85 0.94 10.74 2.28
C VAL A 85 1.99 10.77 3.40
N ILE A 86 1.52 10.81 4.64
CA ILE A 86 2.39 10.98 5.80
C ILE A 86 3.12 9.67 6.09
N GLY A 87 2.41 8.54 6.06
CA GLY A 87 2.99 7.22 6.35
C GLY A 87 4.13 6.85 5.40
N ASN A 88 3.91 6.97 4.09
CA ASN A 88 4.91 6.63 3.08
C ASN A 88 6.09 7.61 3.09
N GLY A 89 5.81 8.91 3.22
CA GLY A 89 6.86 9.93 3.34
C GLY A 89 7.75 9.71 4.57
N ALA A 90 7.14 9.42 5.72
CA ALA A 90 7.86 9.13 6.96
C ALA A 90 8.70 7.86 6.85
N ALA A 91 8.15 6.78 6.29
CA ALA A 91 8.87 5.52 6.10
C ALA A 91 10.17 5.72 5.30
N ILE A 92 10.12 6.49 4.22
CA ILE A 92 11.29 6.81 3.40
C ILE A 92 12.31 7.62 4.20
N VAL A 93 11.88 8.69 4.87
CA VAL A 93 12.79 9.54 5.64
C VAL A 93 13.44 8.76 6.79
N VAL A 94 12.66 7.98 7.53
CA VAL A 94 13.14 7.08 8.60
C VAL A 94 14.15 6.08 8.03
N SER A 95 13.89 5.47 6.87
CA SER A 95 14.81 4.51 6.26
C SER A 95 16.18 5.11 5.95
N GLN A 96 16.23 6.35 5.45
CA GLN A 96 17.50 7.05 5.21
C GLN A 96 18.22 7.39 6.51
N TYR A 97 17.49 7.84 7.54
CA TYR A 97 18.11 8.10 8.85
C TYR A 97 18.69 6.83 9.49
N LEU A 98 17.99 5.70 9.40
CA LEU A 98 18.50 4.40 9.83
C LEU A 98 19.75 4.00 9.04
N GLY A 99 19.76 4.21 7.72
CA GLY A 99 20.93 4.02 6.87
C GLY A 99 22.14 4.83 7.34
N SER A 100 21.93 6.10 7.66
CA SER A 100 22.97 7.00 8.21
C SER A 100 23.30 6.77 9.69
N LYS A 101 22.78 5.71 10.32
CA LYS A 101 22.95 5.38 11.75
C LYS A 101 22.51 6.48 12.72
N ARG A 102 21.62 7.36 12.27
CA ARG A 102 21.04 8.47 13.06
C ARG A 102 19.71 8.06 13.67
N PHE A 103 19.81 7.16 14.65
CA PHE A 103 18.65 6.49 15.25
C PHE A 103 17.76 7.43 16.07
N MET A 104 18.32 8.51 16.65
CA MET A 104 17.55 9.50 17.39
C MET A 104 16.61 10.28 16.46
N GLU A 105 17.11 10.70 15.29
CA GLU A 105 16.35 11.41 14.26
C GLU A 105 15.27 10.49 13.68
N ALA A 106 15.62 9.24 13.37
CA ALA A 106 14.64 8.22 12.98
C ALA A 106 13.51 8.09 14.02
N SER A 107 13.86 8.13 15.31
CA SER A 107 12.89 8.05 16.41
C SER A 107 11.98 9.28 16.53
N LYS A 108 12.55 10.49 16.40
CA LYS A 108 11.79 11.75 16.38
C LYS A 108 10.80 11.79 15.22
N ILE A 109 11.24 11.39 14.03
CA ILE A 109 10.42 11.40 12.81
C ILE A 109 9.31 10.35 12.88
N SER A 110 9.61 9.18 13.45
CA SER A 110 8.61 8.13 13.70
C SER A 110 7.47 8.63 14.60
N ALA A 111 7.82 9.29 15.72
CA ALA A 111 6.84 9.89 16.64
C ALA A 111 6.03 11.00 15.96
N LEU A 112 6.70 11.89 15.23
CA LEU A 112 6.08 12.97 14.49
C LEU A 112 5.08 12.45 13.45
N ALA A 113 5.43 11.40 12.71
CA ALA A 113 4.56 10.79 11.71
C ALA A 113 3.27 10.24 12.32
N VAL A 114 3.36 9.60 13.49
CA VAL A 114 2.20 9.15 14.27
C VAL A 114 1.32 10.33 14.65
N THR A 115 1.89 11.42 15.16
CA THR A 115 1.13 12.63 15.52
C THR A 115 0.46 13.28 14.31
N LEU A 116 1.18 13.46 13.21
CA LEU A 116 0.62 14.03 11.99
C LEU A 116 -0.53 13.18 11.44
N ASN A 117 -0.37 11.85 11.41
CA ASN A 117 -1.44 10.94 10.98
C ASN A 117 -2.63 10.93 11.93
N LEU A 118 -2.41 11.04 13.24
CA LEU A 118 -3.49 11.19 14.21
C LEU A 118 -4.27 12.49 13.95
N VAL A 119 -3.59 13.62 13.76
CA VAL A 119 -4.24 14.92 13.51
C VAL A 119 -5.05 14.87 12.21
N VAL A 120 -4.44 14.45 11.09
CA VAL A 120 -5.15 14.36 9.81
C VAL A 120 -6.26 13.32 9.87
N GLY A 121 -6.00 12.17 10.51
CA GLY A 121 -7.00 11.12 10.72
C GLY A 121 -8.20 11.60 11.52
N LEU A 122 -8.00 12.37 12.59
CA LEU A 122 -9.09 12.95 13.39
C LEU A 122 -9.89 13.98 12.61
N ILE A 123 -9.25 14.83 11.80
CA ILE A 123 -9.93 15.80 10.93
C ILE A 123 -10.85 15.08 9.94
N ILE A 124 -10.34 14.04 9.27
CA ILE A 124 -11.13 13.24 8.32
C ILE A 124 -12.24 12.48 9.06
N SER A 125 -11.93 11.91 10.23
CA SER A 125 -12.90 11.19 11.07
C SER A 125 -14.08 12.09 11.46
N ALA A 126 -13.78 13.30 11.91
CA ALA A 126 -14.80 14.31 12.23
C ALA A 126 -15.64 14.67 10.99
N GLY A 127 -15.00 14.80 9.83
CA GLY A 127 -15.69 15.00 8.56
C GLY A 127 -16.71 13.90 8.26
N PHE A 128 -16.30 12.62 8.37
CA PHE A 128 -17.22 11.50 8.16
C PHE A 128 -18.34 11.44 9.19
N LEU A 129 -18.06 11.69 10.47
CA LEU A 129 -19.09 11.69 11.51
C LEU A 129 -20.15 12.77 11.27
N LEU A 130 -19.71 13.99 10.95
CA LEU A 130 -20.60 15.15 10.78
C LEU A 130 -21.34 15.14 9.44
N PHE A 131 -20.72 14.64 8.38
CA PHE A 131 -21.24 14.74 7.01
C PHE A 131 -21.62 13.41 6.35
N SER A 132 -21.51 12.26 7.05
CA SER A 132 -21.84 10.93 6.49
C SER A 132 -23.16 10.91 5.72
N LYS A 133 -24.25 11.39 6.32
CA LYS A 133 -25.57 11.44 5.67
C LYS A 133 -25.52 12.24 4.36
N HIS A 134 -24.98 13.46 4.41
CA HIS A 134 -24.88 14.34 3.24
C HIS A 134 -24.04 13.71 2.12
N MET A 135 -22.92 13.09 2.47
CA MET A 135 -22.05 12.40 1.51
C MET A 135 -22.75 11.22 0.85
N MET A 136 -23.49 10.42 1.61
CA MET A 136 -24.24 9.28 1.07
C MET A 136 -25.45 9.72 0.24
N THR A 137 -26.17 10.77 0.64
CA THR A 137 -27.26 11.33 -0.18
C THR A 137 -26.74 11.98 -1.45
N ALA A 138 -25.53 12.56 -1.44
CA ALA A 138 -24.92 13.13 -2.64
C ALA A 138 -24.57 12.07 -3.70
N MET A 139 -24.43 10.81 -3.31
CA MET A 139 -24.35 9.66 -4.23
C MET A 139 -25.72 9.20 -4.74
N ASN A 140 -26.80 9.92 -4.43
CA ASN A 140 -28.18 9.58 -4.78
C ASN A 140 -28.66 8.23 -4.22
N LEU A 141 -28.11 7.80 -3.08
CA LEU A 141 -28.56 6.60 -2.38
C LEU A 141 -29.91 6.85 -1.68
N GLN A 142 -30.78 5.84 -1.67
CA GLN A 142 -32.13 5.91 -1.09
C GLN A 142 -32.43 4.65 -0.26
N GLY A 143 -33.50 4.71 0.54
CA GLY A 143 -34.00 3.55 1.30
C GLY A 143 -32.97 2.93 2.25
N ASP A 144 -32.95 1.60 2.30
CA ASP A 144 -32.08 0.83 3.19
C ASP A 144 -30.60 0.97 2.81
N VAL A 145 -30.30 1.07 1.51
CA VAL A 145 -28.93 1.30 1.01
C VAL A 145 -28.31 2.56 1.60
N LEU A 146 -29.07 3.67 1.63
CA LEU A 146 -28.62 4.92 2.24
C LEU A 146 -28.38 4.75 3.75
N THR A 147 -29.29 4.06 4.43
CA THR A 147 -29.21 3.82 5.87
C THR A 147 -27.97 2.99 6.23
N TYR A 148 -27.71 1.91 5.47
CA TYR A 148 -26.53 1.07 5.63
C TYR A 148 -25.24 1.83 5.32
N ALA A 149 -25.20 2.56 4.21
CA ALA A 149 -24.03 3.35 3.81
C ALA A 149 -23.70 4.42 4.85
N GLN A 150 -24.70 5.16 5.33
CA GLN A 150 -24.53 6.18 6.36
C GLN A 150 -24.03 5.56 7.67
N SER A 151 -24.65 4.47 8.11
CA SER A 151 -24.28 3.81 9.36
C SER A 151 -22.85 3.25 9.29
N TYR A 152 -22.46 2.64 8.18
CA TYR A 152 -21.12 2.12 7.98
C TYR A 152 -20.08 3.26 7.90
N LEU A 153 -20.35 4.30 7.10
CA LEU A 153 -19.42 5.42 6.93
C LEU A 153 -19.24 6.21 8.22
N SER A 154 -20.30 6.42 9.00
CA SER A 154 -20.19 7.13 10.28
C SER A 154 -19.33 6.37 11.29
N ILE A 155 -19.51 5.04 11.42
CA ILE A 155 -18.74 4.22 12.37
C ILE A 155 -17.31 4.00 11.87
N VAL A 156 -17.13 3.43 10.68
CA VAL A 156 -15.80 3.09 10.14
C VAL A 156 -15.03 4.35 9.75
N GLY A 157 -15.70 5.33 9.15
CA GLY A 157 -15.11 6.63 8.82
C GLY A 157 -14.81 7.45 10.07
N GLY A 158 -15.68 7.44 11.08
CA GLY A 158 -15.40 8.06 12.37
C GLY A 158 -14.24 7.43 13.13
N ALA A 159 -13.93 6.16 12.84
CA ALA A 159 -12.77 5.45 13.38
C ALA A 159 -11.55 5.43 12.44
N ILE A 160 -11.56 6.18 11.32
CA ILE A 160 -10.49 6.08 10.31
C ILE A 160 -9.13 6.58 10.82
N PHE A 161 -9.11 7.40 11.87
CA PHE A 161 -7.87 7.77 12.57
C PHE A 161 -7.10 6.56 13.10
N LEU A 162 -7.77 5.44 13.44
CA LEU A 162 -7.10 4.20 13.83
C LEU A 162 -6.28 3.65 12.65
N GLN A 163 -6.87 3.62 11.46
CA GLN A 163 -6.20 3.19 10.23
C GLN A 163 -5.03 4.12 9.87
N ALA A 164 -5.19 5.44 10.05
CA ALA A 164 -4.13 6.41 9.83
C ALA A 164 -2.87 6.08 10.65
N ILE A 165 -3.05 5.78 11.93
CA ILE A 165 -1.93 5.47 12.83
C ILE A 165 -1.35 4.08 12.50
N ILE A 166 -2.20 3.07 12.25
CA ILE A 166 -1.76 1.74 11.84
C ILE A 166 -0.86 1.81 10.60
N ASN A 167 -1.26 2.55 9.57
CA ASN A 167 -0.48 2.72 8.34
C ASN A 167 0.91 3.29 8.65
N SER A 168 0.98 4.30 9.51
CA SER A 168 2.24 4.91 9.96
C SER A 168 3.11 3.91 10.72
N LEU A 169 2.56 3.27 11.75
CA LEU A 169 3.29 2.35 12.61
C LEU A 169 3.79 1.13 11.84
N ALA A 170 2.93 0.51 11.05
CA ALA A 170 3.27 -0.64 10.22
C ALA A 170 4.42 -0.30 9.25
N ALA A 171 4.35 0.86 8.58
CA ALA A 171 5.41 1.30 7.68
C ALA A 171 6.75 1.52 8.40
N ILE A 172 6.73 2.17 9.57
CA ILE A 172 7.93 2.40 10.39
C ILE A 172 8.54 1.06 10.85
N ILE A 173 7.72 0.14 11.36
CA ILE A 173 8.15 -1.18 11.85
C ILE A 173 8.76 -2.01 10.71
N ARG A 174 8.16 -1.97 9.52
CA ARG A 174 8.74 -2.60 8.31
C ARG A 174 10.10 -2.01 7.96
N VAL A 175 10.24 -0.68 8.02
CA VAL A 175 11.50 0.02 7.75
C VAL A 175 12.58 -0.34 8.77
N HIS A 176 12.22 -0.68 10.01
CA HIS A 176 13.14 -1.25 11.01
C HIS A 176 13.54 -2.71 10.74
N GLY A 177 12.92 -3.38 9.76
CA GLY A 177 13.21 -4.77 9.38
C GLY A 177 12.27 -5.80 9.99
N PHE A 178 11.26 -5.37 10.76
CA PHE A 178 10.32 -6.24 11.46
C PHE A 178 9.04 -6.50 10.64
N THR A 179 9.21 -6.83 9.35
CA THR A 179 8.10 -7.07 8.41
C THR A 179 7.23 -8.26 8.80
N LYS A 180 7.82 -9.34 9.34
CA LYS A 180 7.09 -10.52 9.83
C LYS A 180 6.17 -10.16 11.00
N GLN A 181 6.62 -9.31 11.90
CA GLN A 181 5.85 -8.88 13.06
C GLN A 181 4.67 -8.02 12.60
N ALA A 182 4.89 -7.08 11.68
CA ALA A 182 3.80 -6.30 11.09
C ALA A 182 2.74 -7.20 10.42
N MET A 183 3.18 -8.18 9.64
CA MET A 183 2.30 -9.19 9.04
C MET A 183 1.50 -10.00 10.08
N PHE A 184 2.11 -10.45 11.17
CA PHE A 184 1.38 -11.18 12.22
C PHE A 184 0.34 -10.31 12.93
N VAL A 185 0.61 -9.02 13.12
CA VAL A 185 -0.40 -8.10 13.66
C VAL A 185 -1.58 -7.97 12.71
N SER A 186 -1.33 -7.81 11.40
CA SER A 186 -2.39 -7.75 10.38
C SER A 186 -3.18 -9.06 10.25
N LEU A 187 -2.55 -10.21 10.47
CA LEU A 187 -3.22 -11.51 10.53
C LEU A 187 -4.13 -11.62 11.75
N GLY A 188 -3.63 -11.24 12.93
CA GLY A 188 -4.43 -11.20 14.16
C GLY A 188 -5.62 -10.24 14.04
N MET A 189 -5.40 -9.06 13.44
CA MET A 189 -6.45 -8.11 13.10
C MET A 189 -7.54 -8.73 12.23
N ASN A 190 -7.17 -9.46 11.18
CA ASN A 190 -8.11 -10.16 10.29
C ASN A 190 -8.91 -11.24 11.01
N ILE A 191 -8.27 -12.04 11.85
CA ILE A 191 -8.94 -13.10 12.62
C ILE A 191 -9.99 -12.48 13.56
N ILE A 192 -9.61 -11.44 14.29
CA ILE A 192 -10.52 -10.71 15.18
C ILE A 192 -11.67 -10.09 14.37
N HIS A 193 -11.37 -9.53 13.21
CA HIS A 193 -12.35 -8.93 12.31
C HIS A 193 -13.41 -9.94 11.85
N ILE A 194 -12.98 -11.07 11.29
CA ILE A 194 -13.89 -12.12 10.78
C ILE A 194 -14.70 -12.73 11.94
N ALA A 195 -14.06 -13.00 13.08
CA ALA A 195 -14.76 -13.50 14.26
C ALA A 195 -15.80 -12.49 14.79
N GLY A 196 -15.44 -11.22 14.87
CA GLY A 196 -16.35 -10.16 15.29
C GLY A 196 -17.48 -9.94 14.29
N ASN A 197 -17.23 -10.08 12.98
CA ASN A 197 -18.27 -10.05 11.96
C ASN A 197 -19.25 -11.20 12.18
N TYR A 198 -18.76 -12.42 12.41
CA TYR A 198 -19.64 -13.57 12.62
C TYR A 198 -20.54 -13.38 13.84
N VAL A 199 -20.00 -12.82 14.91
CA VAL A 199 -20.73 -12.57 16.16
C VAL A 199 -21.74 -11.43 16.01
N LEU A 200 -21.31 -10.28 15.47
CA LEU A 200 -22.10 -9.04 15.47
C LEU A 200 -23.01 -8.89 14.25
N ILE A 201 -22.64 -9.42 13.09
CA ILE A 201 -23.51 -9.40 11.90
C ILE A 201 -24.71 -10.32 12.15
N PHE A 202 -24.47 -11.56 12.62
CA PHE A 202 -25.49 -12.61 12.72
C PHE A 202 -26.05 -12.86 14.14
N GLY A 203 -25.70 -12.02 15.12
CA GLY A 203 -26.20 -12.12 16.49
C GLY A 203 -25.89 -13.46 17.17
N LYS A 204 -24.63 -13.92 17.07
CA LYS A 204 -24.20 -15.21 17.66
C LYS A 204 -23.61 -15.02 19.06
N LEU A 205 -23.48 -16.12 19.80
CA LEU A 205 -22.89 -16.13 21.16
C LEU A 205 -23.61 -15.21 22.17
N GLY A 206 -24.91 -14.99 22.01
CA GLY A 206 -25.72 -14.14 22.90
C GLY A 206 -25.65 -12.64 22.61
N PHE A 207 -24.95 -12.23 21.54
CA PHE A 207 -24.93 -10.85 21.06
C PHE A 207 -26.15 -10.54 20.18
N PRO A 208 -26.59 -9.26 20.11
CA PRO A 208 -27.64 -8.84 19.19
C PRO A 208 -27.18 -8.92 17.74
N GLU A 209 -28.13 -9.18 16.83
CA GLU A 209 -27.92 -9.11 15.38
C GLU A 209 -27.88 -7.65 14.94
N LEU A 210 -26.69 -7.14 14.60
CA LEU A 210 -26.45 -5.74 14.24
C LEU A 210 -26.26 -5.52 12.73
N GLY A 211 -26.22 -6.59 11.92
CA GLY A 211 -26.04 -6.51 10.48
C GLY A 211 -24.85 -5.63 10.07
N VAL A 212 -25.11 -4.61 9.24
CA VAL A 212 -24.08 -3.66 8.75
C VAL A 212 -23.38 -2.90 9.88
N GLN A 213 -24.09 -2.55 10.95
CA GLN A 213 -23.46 -1.93 12.13
C GLN A 213 -22.48 -2.90 12.81
N GLY A 214 -22.82 -4.19 12.85
CA GLY A 214 -21.96 -5.22 13.38
C GLY A 214 -20.63 -5.32 12.61
N ALA A 215 -20.70 -5.31 11.28
CA ALA A 215 -19.51 -5.28 10.43
C ALA A 215 -18.64 -4.03 10.70
N ALA A 216 -19.28 -2.85 10.76
CA ALA A 216 -18.58 -1.60 11.01
C ALA A 216 -17.88 -1.57 12.39
N ILE A 217 -18.56 -2.05 13.44
CA ILE A 217 -18.01 -2.14 14.80
C ILE A 217 -16.86 -3.14 14.86
N SER A 218 -16.99 -4.31 14.23
CA SER A 218 -15.91 -5.31 14.17
C SER A 218 -14.67 -4.75 13.48
N SER A 219 -14.86 -4.00 12.39
CA SER A 219 -13.77 -3.30 11.69
C SER A 219 -13.06 -2.28 12.61
N ALA A 220 -13.82 -1.46 13.34
CA ALA A 220 -13.25 -0.49 14.27
C ALA A 220 -12.51 -1.15 15.46
N VAL A 221 -13.09 -2.19 16.06
CA VAL A 221 -12.52 -2.88 17.22
C VAL A 221 -11.27 -3.68 16.84
N SER A 222 -11.30 -4.39 15.71
CA SER A 222 -10.11 -5.12 15.22
C SER A 222 -8.94 -4.17 14.95
N ARG A 223 -9.19 -3.00 14.34
CA ARG A 223 -8.19 -1.94 14.17
C ARG A 223 -7.71 -1.37 15.50
N LEU A 224 -8.60 -1.14 16.47
CA LEU A 224 -8.20 -0.64 17.78
C LEU A 224 -7.24 -1.62 18.49
N ILE A 225 -7.54 -2.92 18.45
CA ILE A 225 -6.67 -3.95 19.03
C ILE A 225 -5.34 -4.01 18.28
N ALA A 226 -5.37 -4.00 16.94
CA ALA A 226 -4.16 -3.98 16.13
C ALA A 226 -3.29 -2.76 16.44
N LEU A 227 -3.89 -1.58 16.61
CA LEU A 227 -3.22 -0.34 16.97
C LEU A 227 -2.46 -0.46 18.31
N ILE A 228 -3.09 -1.05 19.34
CA ILE A 228 -2.46 -1.28 20.64
C ILE A 228 -1.23 -2.18 20.47
N VAL A 229 -1.35 -3.26 19.70
CA VAL A 229 -0.24 -4.19 19.45
C VAL A 229 0.87 -3.51 18.63
N PHE A 230 0.53 -2.71 17.62
CA PHE A 230 1.49 -1.95 16.83
C PHE A 230 2.26 -0.92 17.67
N PHE A 231 1.59 -0.21 18.58
CA PHE A 231 2.25 0.70 19.52
C PHE A 231 3.20 -0.07 20.43
N TRP A 232 2.74 -1.16 21.04
CA TRP A 232 3.60 -2.01 21.86
C TRP A 232 4.83 -2.49 21.08
N LEU A 233 4.64 -2.91 19.83
CA LEU A 233 5.70 -3.38 18.96
C LEU A 233 6.69 -2.25 18.62
N LEU A 234 6.22 -1.03 18.33
CA LEU A 234 7.07 0.13 18.06
C LEU A 234 8.10 0.35 19.17
N TYR A 235 7.66 0.35 20.43
CA TYR A 235 8.55 0.53 21.59
C TYR A 235 9.50 -0.65 21.84
N ARG A 236 9.20 -1.83 21.29
CA ARG A 236 10.05 -3.02 21.38
C ARG A 236 11.12 -3.07 20.30
N VAL A 237 10.80 -2.64 19.08
CA VAL A 237 11.67 -2.84 17.90
C VAL A 237 12.63 -1.68 17.64
N MET A 238 12.37 -0.50 18.20
CA MET A 238 13.19 0.67 17.91
C MET A 238 14.49 0.69 18.70
N GLU A 239 15.61 0.82 17.97
CA GLU A 239 16.96 0.90 18.54
C GLU A 239 17.13 2.10 19.49
N TYR A 240 16.59 3.27 19.10
CA TYR A 240 16.47 4.43 19.97
C TYR A 240 15.02 4.60 20.43
N ARG A 241 14.78 4.40 21.72
CA ARG A 241 13.44 4.49 22.31
C ARG A 241 12.78 5.84 22.01
N VAL A 242 11.54 5.78 21.53
CA VAL A 242 10.73 6.99 21.35
C VAL A 242 10.45 7.62 22.70
N LYS A 243 10.88 8.87 22.89
CA LYS A 243 10.53 9.65 24.07
C LYS A 243 9.16 10.29 23.86
N LEU A 244 8.34 10.35 24.91
CA LEU A 244 6.99 10.93 24.84
C LEU A 244 6.98 12.36 24.29
N GLN A 245 7.99 13.17 24.66
CA GLN A 245 8.17 14.54 24.17
C GLN A 245 8.25 14.65 22.63
N TYR A 246 8.71 13.60 21.93
CA TYR A 246 8.87 13.65 20.47
C TYR A 246 7.52 13.67 19.73
N TYR A 247 6.46 13.09 20.31
CA TYR A 247 5.12 13.19 19.73
C TYR A 247 4.57 14.62 19.71
N PHE A 248 5.06 15.47 20.61
CA PHE A 248 4.61 16.86 20.73
C PHE A 248 5.56 17.87 20.07
N THR A 249 6.69 17.39 19.52
CA THR A 249 7.71 18.27 18.92
C THR A 249 7.51 18.38 17.41
N LEU A 250 6.84 19.45 16.96
CA LEU A 250 6.61 19.75 15.54
C LEU A 250 7.83 20.44 14.91
N SER A 251 8.81 19.65 14.44
CA SER A 251 9.93 20.18 13.66
C SER A 251 9.50 20.48 12.22
N LYS A 252 9.47 21.76 11.84
CA LYS A 252 9.19 22.19 10.45
C LYS A 252 10.11 21.51 9.43
N GLU A 253 11.37 21.27 9.81
CA GLU A 253 12.33 20.57 8.96
C GLU A 253 11.89 19.13 8.67
N TYR A 254 11.50 18.38 9.72
CA TYR A 254 11.07 16.99 9.57
C TYR A 254 9.73 16.88 8.86
N VAL A 255 8.77 17.76 9.16
CA VAL A 255 7.51 17.85 8.42
C VAL A 255 7.79 18.11 6.94
N GLY A 256 8.67 19.06 6.63
CA GLY A 256 9.06 19.38 5.26
C GLY A 256 9.67 18.19 4.52
N LYS A 257 10.53 17.40 5.18
CA LYS A 257 11.10 16.17 4.61
C LYS A 257 10.04 15.11 4.31
N ILE A 258 9.10 14.87 5.23
CA ILE A 258 7.99 13.92 5.03
C ILE A 258 7.13 14.35 3.84
N LEU A 259 6.67 15.61 3.84
CA LEU A 259 5.76 16.12 2.82
C LEU A 259 6.40 16.25 1.44
N LYS A 260 7.71 16.53 1.36
CA LYS A 260 8.48 16.57 0.11
C LYS A 260 8.42 15.25 -0.66
N ILE A 261 8.20 14.14 0.02
CA ILE A 261 8.06 12.81 -0.58
C ILE A 261 6.61 12.35 -0.62
N GLY A 262 5.88 12.55 0.48
CA GLY A 262 4.50 12.12 0.64
C GLY A 262 3.55 12.77 -0.38
N ILE A 263 3.62 14.10 -0.54
CA ILE A 263 2.69 14.83 -1.41
C ILE A 263 2.88 14.43 -2.88
N PRO A 264 4.10 14.44 -3.45
CA PRO A 264 4.30 13.94 -4.82
C PRO A 264 3.83 12.49 -4.98
N SER A 265 4.13 11.62 -4.01
CA SER A 265 3.75 10.20 -4.10
C SER A 265 2.24 9.99 -4.16
N ALA A 266 1.48 10.73 -3.35
CA ALA A 266 0.02 10.67 -3.37
C ALA A 266 -0.59 11.35 -4.59
N PHE A 267 -0.01 12.46 -5.05
CA PHE A 267 -0.48 13.13 -6.26
C PHE A 267 -0.37 12.20 -7.48
N GLU A 268 0.72 11.44 -7.60
CA GLU A 268 0.86 10.43 -8.66
C GLU A 268 -0.20 9.33 -8.55
N GLN A 269 -0.48 8.85 -7.33
CA GLN A 269 -1.51 7.83 -7.10
C GLN A 269 -2.93 8.34 -7.42
N VAL A 270 -3.26 9.57 -6.99
CA VAL A 270 -4.56 10.21 -7.29
C VAL A 270 -4.71 10.44 -8.79
N MET A 271 -3.66 10.89 -9.47
CA MET A 271 -3.66 11.07 -10.91
C MET A 271 -3.86 9.76 -11.66
N TYR A 272 -3.19 8.68 -11.24
CA TYR A 272 -3.42 7.35 -11.78
C TYR A 272 -4.89 6.92 -11.62
N GLN A 273 -5.46 7.09 -10.42
CA GLN A 273 -6.87 6.75 -10.18
C GLN A 273 -7.84 7.60 -11.00
N ALA A 274 -7.55 8.90 -11.17
CA ALA A 274 -8.34 9.78 -12.03
C ALA A 274 -8.34 9.29 -13.49
N CYS A 275 -7.18 8.88 -14.02
CA CYS A 275 -7.10 8.26 -15.35
C CYS A 275 -7.91 6.95 -15.43
N GLN A 276 -7.88 6.12 -14.39
CA GLN A 276 -8.68 4.88 -14.34
C GLN A 276 -10.20 5.14 -14.38
N ILE A 277 -10.65 6.24 -13.77
CA ILE A 277 -12.06 6.70 -13.84
C ILE A 277 -12.41 7.12 -15.28
N VAL A 278 -11.53 7.82 -15.98
CA VAL A 278 -11.78 8.19 -17.39
C VAL A 278 -11.85 6.93 -18.28
N PHE A 279 -10.96 5.95 -18.08
CA PHE A 279 -11.09 4.67 -18.78
C PHE A 279 -12.39 3.93 -18.41
N LEU A 280 -12.95 4.17 -17.22
CA LEU A 280 -14.23 3.57 -16.78
C LEU A 280 -15.37 4.16 -17.56
N TYR A 281 -15.34 5.46 -17.73
CA TYR A 281 -16.23 6.16 -18.61
C TYR A 281 -16.14 5.61 -20.05
N TYR A 282 -14.93 5.40 -20.61
CA TYR A 282 -14.80 4.80 -21.94
C TYR A 282 -15.45 3.41 -22.01
N ALA A 283 -15.18 2.55 -21.03
CA ALA A 283 -15.77 1.21 -20.96
C ALA A 283 -17.30 1.23 -20.86
N THR A 284 -17.90 2.21 -20.18
CA THR A 284 -19.37 2.37 -20.14
C THR A 284 -19.99 2.70 -21.49
N TYR A 285 -19.32 3.49 -22.35
CA TYR A 285 -19.82 3.75 -23.71
C TYR A 285 -19.72 2.54 -24.64
N LEU A 286 -18.80 1.61 -24.35
CA LEU A 286 -18.65 0.35 -25.08
C LEU A 286 -19.68 -0.72 -24.69
N GLY A 287 -20.58 -0.42 -23.75
CA GLY A 287 -21.65 -1.31 -23.32
C GLY A 287 -21.39 -2.05 -22.02
N THR A 288 -22.46 -2.61 -21.47
CA THR A 288 -22.48 -3.27 -20.16
C THR A 288 -21.57 -4.51 -20.09
N GLU A 289 -21.46 -5.25 -21.19
CA GLU A 289 -20.59 -6.43 -21.27
C GLU A 289 -19.10 -6.05 -21.22
N SER A 290 -18.70 -4.96 -21.89
CA SER A 290 -17.35 -4.41 -21.83
C SER A 290 -16.98 -3.95 -20.43
N LEU A 291 -17.92 -3.31 -19.74
CA LEU A 291 -17.76 -2.89 -18.35
C LEU A 291 -17.53 -4.09 -17.41
N ALA A 292 -18.37 -5.13 -17.54
CA ALA A 292 -18.25 -6.34 -16.74
C ALA A 292 -16.93 -7.08 -17.02
N ALA A 293 -16.56 -7.24 -18.29
CA ALA A 293 -15.31 -7.86 -18.71
C ALA A 293 -14.09 -7.13 -18.11
N ARG A 294 -14.10 -5.79 -18.14
CA ARG A 294 -13.06 -4.98 -17.49
C ARG A 294 -12.94 -5.26 -16.00
N GLN A 295 -14.06 -5.28 -15.29
CA GLN A 295 -14.05 -5.44 -13.83
C GLN A 295 -13.46 -6.80 -13.45
N TYR A 296 -13.90 -7.88 -14.11
CA TYR A 296 -13.36 -9.22 -13.88
C TYR A 296 -11.87 -9.31 -14.23
N ALA A 297 -11.46 -8.76 -15.38
CA ALA A 297 -10.05 -8.72 -15.77
C ALA A 297 -9.19 -7.95 -14.75
N THR A 298 -9.68 -6.81 -14.25
CA THR A 298 -8.97 -6.00 -13.24
C THR A 298 -8.81 -6.76 -11.92
N ASN A 299 -9.85 -7.46 -11.47
CA ASN A 299 -9.80 -8.29 -10.26
C ASN A 299 -8.78 -9.43 -10.40
N ILE A 300 -8.71 -10.07 -11.57
CA ILE A 300 -7.72 -11.12 -11.84
C ILE A 300 -6.30 -10.52 -11.87
N SER A 301 -6.10 -9.37 -12.54
CA SER A 301 -4.80 -8.68 -12.59
C SER A 301 -4.33 -8.18 -11.23
N MET A 302 -5.22 -7.93 -10.27
CA MET A 302 -4.84 -7.53 -8.91
C MET A 302 -3.90 -8.54 -8.24
N PHE A 303 -4.10 -9.83 -8.50
CA PHE A 303 -3.23 -10.88 -8.00
C PHE A 303 -1.87 -10.91 -8.70
N THR A 304 -1.77 -10.49 -9.96
CA THR A 304 -0.51 -10.49 -10.70
C THR A 304 0.42 -9.38 -10.21
N TYR A 305 -0.08 -8.14 -10.05
CA TYR A 305 0.77 -7.03 -9.61
C TYR A 305 0.96 -6.96 -8.09
N LEU A 306 0.21 -7.72 -7.28
CA LEU A 306 0.39 -7.79 -5.82
C LEU A 306 1.84 -8.15 -5.44
N PHE A 307 2.45 -9.08 -6.18
CA PHE A 307 3.86 -9.45 -5.99
C PHE A 307 4.81 -8.29 -6.32
N ALA A 308 4.55 -7.57 -7.41
CA ALA A 308 5.33 -6.40 -7.80
C ALA A 308 5.26 -5.30 -6.72
N ILE A 309 4.09 -5.06 -6.12
CA ILE A 309 3.92 -4.12 -5.00
C ILE A 309 4.80 -4.53 -3.81
N ALA A 310 4.73 -5.80 -3.40
CA ALA A 310 5.50 -6.28 -2.26
C ALA A 310 7.02 -6.22 -2.50
N ILE A 311 7.49 -6.54 -3.72
CA ILE A 311 8.90 -6.40 -4.10
C ILE A 311 9.30 -4.92 -4.14
N GLY A 312 8.44 -4.05 -4.69
CA GLY A 312 8.67 -2.60 -4.74
C GLY A 312 8.82 -1.98 -3.34
N MET A 313 7.93 -2.31 -2.42
CA MET A 313 7.99 -1.85 -1.02
C MET A 313 9.24 -2.37 -0.29
N GLY A 314 9.56 -3.66 -0.44
CA GLY A 314 10.77 -4.25 0.14
C GLY A 314 12.05 -3.61 -0.42
N THR A 315 12.07 -3.35 -1.73
CA THR A 315 13.19 -2.67 -2.41
C THR A 315 13.34 -1.24 -1.94
N ALA A 316 12.24 -0.48 -1.79
CA ALA A 316 12.28 0.87 -1.26
C ALA A 316 12.89 0.95 0.14
N ILE A 317 12.59 -0.01 1.03
CA ILE A 317 13.19 -0.07 2.38
C ILE A 317 14.72 -0.24 2.27
N ILE A 318 15.17 -1.16 1.42
CA ILE A 318 16.60 -1.43 1.20
C ILE A 318 17.30 -0.21 0.59
N VAL A 319 16.75 0.35 -0.49
CA VAL A 319 17.29 1.52 -1.20
C VAL A 319 17.36 2.72 -0.26
N GLY A 320 16.31 2.99 0.50
CA GLY A 320 16.29 4.10 1.44
C GLY A 320 17.41 3.97 2.49
N ARG A 321 17.64 2.78 3.04
CA ARG A 321 18.78 2.55 3.95
C ARG A 321 20.14 2.72 3.25
N LEU A 322 20.33 2.15 2.06
CA LEU A 322 21.60 2.26 1.33
C LEU A 322 21.91 3.71 0.95
N VAL A 323 20.92 4.46 0.44
CA VAL A 323 21.07 5.88 0.12
C VAL A 323 21.38 6.69 1.37
N GLY A 324 20.70 6.41 2.49
CA GLY A 324 20.98 7.04 3.78
C GLY A 324 22.38 6.74 4.31
N GLY A 325 22.91 5.54 4.06
CA GLY A 325 24.27 5.12 4.43
C GLY A 325 25.34 5.54 3.43
N ASN A 326 25.00 6.34 2.41
CA ASN A 326 25.90 6.74 1.31
C ASN A 326 26.43 5.56 0.45
N GLU A 327 25.76 4.40 0.48
CA GLU A 327 26.09 3.19 -0.29
C GLU A 327 25.37 3.19 -1.66
N LYS A 328 25.59 4.24 -2.46
CA LYS A 328 24.84 4.49 -3.71
C LYS A 328 25.06 3.41 -4.78
N ASP A 329 26.26 2.86 -4.89
CA ASP A 329 26.57 1.79 -5.85
C ASP A 329 25.84 0.47 -5.52
N GLU A 330 25.76 0.14 -4.23
CA GLU A 330 24.96 -1.00 -3.81
C GLU A 330 23.48 -0.72 -4.06
N ALA A 331 22.97 0.48 -3.76
CA ALA A 331 21.58 0.85 -4.07
C ALA A 331 21.26 0.69 -5.57
N TYR A 332 22.14 1.18 -6.44
CA TYR A 332 22.01 1.06 -7.89
C TYR A 332 21.87 -0.41 -8.34
N THR A 333 22.79 -1.26 -7.87
CA THR A 333 22.83 -2.68 -8.25
C THR A 333 21.63 -3.45 -7.67
N ARG A 334 21.19 -3.10 -6.46
CA ARG A 334 20.08 -3.76 -5.77
C ARG A 334 18.76 -3.54 -6.50
N VAL A 335 18.49 -2.35 -7.01
CA VAL A 335 17.26 -2.08 -7.78
C VAL A 335 17.20 -2.93 -9.04
N TRP A 336 18.30 -3.09 -9.78
CA TRP A 336 18.29 -3.95 -10.98
C TRP A 336 18.04 -5.41 -10.66
N LYS A 337 18.62 -5.93 -9.57
CA LYS A 337 18.32 -7.28 -9.09
C LYS A 337 16.85 -7.41 -8.68
N SER A 338 16.28 -6.43 -7.98
CA SER A 338 14.86 -6.41 -7.62
C SER A 338 13.95 -6.39 -8.84
N VAL A 339 14.29 -5.60 -9.88
CA VAL A 339 13.55 -5.55 -11.14
C VAL A 339 13.59 -6.91 -11.85
N GLN A 340 14.75 -7.56 -11.92
CA GLN A 340 14.88 -8.91 -12.50
C GLN A 340 14.00 -9.94 -11.78
N TRP A 341 14.04 -9.95 -10.44
CA TRP A 341 13.19 -10.85 -9.64
C TRP A 341 11.70 -10.54 -9.80
N ALA A 342 11.33 -9.25 -9.79
CA ALA A 342 9.95 -8.83 -9.95
C ALA A 342 9.40 -9.23 -11.32
N ILE A 343 10.15 -8.96 -12.40
CA ILE A 343 9.75 -9.37 -13.76
C ILE A 343 9.63 -10.89 -13.84
N GLY A 344 10.56 -11.65 -13.26
CA GLY A 344 10.50 -13.12 -13.26
C GLY A 344 9.24 -13.67 -12.59
N VAL A 345 8.89 -13.14 -11.40
CA VAL A 345 7.67 -13.54 -10.67
C VAL A 345 6.41 -13.08 -11.40
N THR A 346 6.38 -11.84 -11.90
CA THR A 346 5.24 -11.32 -12.66
C THR A 346 5.01 -12.14 -13.92
N LEU A 347 6.06 -12.42 -14.71
CA LEU A 347 5.94 -13.23 -15.93
C LEU A 347 5.38 -14.62 -15.61
N PHE A 348 5.86 -15.28 -14.55
CA PHE A 348 5.31 -16.55 -14.11
C PHE A 348 3.81 -16.46 -13.80
N MET A 349 3.39 -15.47 -12.99
CA MET A 349 1.99 -15.30 -12.61
C MET A 349 1.09 -14.93 -13.79
N VAL A 350 1.55 -14.02 -14.64
CA VAL A 350 0.81 -13.61 -15.84
C VAL A 350 0.69 -14.76 -16.82
N MET A 351 1.74 -15.58 -17.01
CA MET A 351 1.64 -16.76 -17.88
C MET A 351 0.63 -17.78 -17.36
N LEU A 352 0.52 -17.97 -16.05
CA LEU A 352 -0.55 -18.77 -15.45
C LEU A 352 -1.92 -18.17 -15.78
N VAL A 353 -2.10 -16.87 -15.54
CA VAL A 353 -3.37 -16.17 -15.83
C VAL A 353 -3.75 -16.27 -17.30
N VAL A 354 -2.82 -16.07 -18.23
CA VAL A 354 -3.07 -16.17 -19.67
C VAL A 354 -3.41 -17.60 -20.09
N THR A 355 -2.75 -18.60 -19.51
CA THR A 355 -3.02 -20.01 -19.79
C THR A 355 -4.43 -20.39 -19.38
N PHE A 356 -4.86 -19.93 -18.20
CA PHE A 356 -6.19 -20.22 -17.64
C PHE A 356 -7.22 -19.11 -17.86
N ARG A 357 -6.99 -18.18 -18.81
CA ARG A 357 -7.77 -16.94 -18.92
C ARG A 357 -9.27 -17.16 -19.12
N THR A 358 -9.66 -18.16 -19.91
CA THR A 358 -11.08 -18.45 -20.16
C THR A 358 -11.73 -19.10 -18.96
N GLN A 359 -11.03 -20.01 -18.28
CA GLN A 359 -11.49 -20.66 -17.05
C GLN A 359 -11.62 -19.63 -15.92
N LEU A 360 -10.63 -18.76 -15.75
CA LEU A 360 -10.64 -17.70 -14.75
C LEU A 360 -11.79 -16.72 -14.98
N MET A 361 -12.05 -16.32 -16.23
CA MET A 361 -13.23 -15.50 -16.56
C MET A 361 -14.54 -16.25 -16.34
N GLY A 362 -14.59 -17.56 -16.65
CA GLY A 362 -15.73 -18.44 -16.42
C GLY A 362 -16.06 -18.65 -14.93
N LEU A 363 -15.13 -18.39 -14.01
CA LEU A 363 -15.44 -18.36 -12.57
C LEU A 363 -16.35 -17.18 -12.19
N PHE A 364 -16.38 -16.12 -13.00
CA PHE A 364 -17.15 -14.92 -12.71
C PHE A 364 -18.47 -14.84 -13.47
N THR A 365 -18.59 -15.48 -14.63
CA THR A 365 -19.79 -15.39 -15.47
C THR A 365 -19.88 -16.54 -16.47
N ASP A 366 -21.10 -16.90 -16.85
CA ASP A 366 -21.41 -17.84 -17.93
C ASP A 366 -21.65 -17.14 -19.28
N ASN A 367 -21.64 -15.80 -19.35
CA ASN A 367 -21.85 -15.07 -20.61
C ASN A 367 -20.61 -15.24 -21.53
N PRO A 368 -20.76 -15.91 -22.69
CA PRO A 368 -19.62 -16.20 -23.57
C PRO A 368 -18.97 -14.94 -24.16
N HIS A 369 -19.71 -13.86 -24.36
CA HIS A 369 -19.17 -12.61 -24.91
C HIS A 369 -18.27 -11.90 -23.89
N ILE A 370 -18.69 -11.84 -22.62
CA ILE A 370 -17.87 -11.28 -21.52
C ILE A 370 -16.60 -12.12 -21.32
N ILE A 371 -16.71 -13.45 -21.36
CA ILE A 371 -15.56 -14.35 -21.27
C ILE A 371 -14.58 -14.09 -22.41
N ALA A 372 -15.07 -13.98 -23.65
CA ALA A 372 -14.23 -13.73 -24.83
C ALA A 372 -13.51 -12.37 -24.75
N LEU A 373 -14.23 -11.30 -24.38
CA LEU A 373 -13.64 -9.97 -24.18
C LEU A 373 -12.60 -9.97 -23.06
N GLY A 374 -12.94 -10.48 -21.89
CA GLY A 374 -12.03 -10.55 -20.75
C GLY A 374 -10.81 -11.41 -21.03
N ALA A 375 -10.96 -12.56 -21.71
CA ALA A 375 -9.84 -13.39 -22.13
C ALA A 375 -8.91 -12.66 -23.11
N SER A 376 -9.46 -11.89 -24.06
CA SER A 376 -8.67 -11.11 -25.01
C SER A 376 -7.84 -10.03 -24.30
N VAL A 377 -8.44 -9.39 -23.31
CA VAL A 377 -7.81 -8.39 -22.47
C VAL A 377 -6.73 -8.98 -21.56
N LEU A 378 -7.00 -10.13 -20.93
CA LEU A 378 -6.02 -10.85 -20.09
C LEU A 378 -4.81 -11.31 -20.88
N LEU A 379 -4.97 -11.64 -22.18
CA LEU A 379 -3.84 -11.93 -23.05
C LEU A 379 -2.90 -10.72 -23.19
N LEU A 380 -3.46 -9.52 -23.33
CA LEU A 380 -2.68 -8.27 -23.36
C LEU A 380 -2.05 -7.90 -22.01
N SER A 381 -2.53 -8.48 -20.90
CA SER A 381 -1.95 -8.25 -19.58
C SER A 381 -0.48 -8.68 -19.51
N VAL A 382 0.03 -9.56 -20.39
CA VAL A 382 1.47 -9.88 -20.44
C VAL A 382 2.30 -8.64 -20.74
N LEU A 383 1.87 -7.85 -21.71
CA LEU A 383 2.55 -6.63 -22.08
C LEU A 383 2.33 -5.57 -20.99
N LEU A 384 1.11 -5.40 -20.50
CA LEU A 384 0.79 -4.38 -19.50
C LEU A 384 1.51 -4.62 -18.14
N GLU A 385 1.45 -5.83 -17.60
CA GLU A 385 1.92 -6.14 -16.25
C GLU A 385 3.45 -6.14 -16.14
N THR A 386 4.16 -6.43 -17.22
CA THR A 386 5.64 -6.35 -17.27
C THR A 386 6.13 -4.91 -17.19
N GLY A 387 5.52 -3.99 -17.96
CA GLY A 387 5.79 -2.55 -17.85
C GLY A 387 5.43 -2.00 -16.47
N ARG A 388 4.24 -2.35 -15.97
CA ARG A 388 3.76 -1.96 -14.63
C ARG A 388 4.69 -2.44 -13.53
N THR A 389 5.19 -3.66 -13.61
CA THR A 389 6.12 -4.23 -12.63
C THR A 389 7.42 -3.42 -12.56
N MET A 390 7.98 -3.04 -13.70
CA MET A 390 9.17 -2.17 -13.75
C MET A 390 8.90 -0.81 -13.12
N ASN A 391 7.76 -0.19 -13.45
CA ASN A 391 7.35 1.09 -12.85
C ASN A 391 7.24 0.99 -11.34
N ILE A 392 6.52 -0.02 -10.82
CA ILE A 392 6.33 -0.20 -9.38
C ILE A 392 7.68 -0.27 -8.66
N VAL A 393 8.63 -1.08 -9.13
CA VAL A 393 9.92 -1.25 -8.44
C VAL A 393 10.79 0.00 -8.55
N ILE A 394 10.91 0.59 -9.75
CA ILE A 394 11.80 1.74 -9.99
C ILE A 394 11.23 3.01 -9.34
N ILE A 395 9.93 3.28 -9.45
CA ILE A 395 9.29 4.47 -8.85
C ILE A 395 9.39 4.42 -7.32
N ASN A 396 9.13 3.26 -6.70
CA ASN A 396 9.32 3.09 -5.26
C ASN A 396 10.78 3.33 -4.84
N SER A 397 11.73 2.91 -5.67
CA SER A 397 13.17 3.12 -5.44
C SER A 397 13.57 4.60 -5.60
N LEU A 398 13.04 5.31 -6.61
CA LEU A 398 13.25 6.75 -6.80
C LEU A 398 12.70 7.55 -5.62
N ARG A 399 11.48 7.21 -5.17
CA ARG A 399 10.89 7.80 -3.96
C ARG A 399 11.78 7.56 -2.75
N ALA A 400 12.27 6.33 -2.56
CA ALA A 400 13.16 5.97 -1.46
C ALA A 400 14.52 6.71 -1.51
N ALA A 401 15.03 7.01 -2.70
CA ALA A 401 16.22 7.84 -2.90
C ALA A 401 15.96 9.34 -2.66
N GLY A 402 14.69 9.77 -2.68
CA GLY A 402 14.27 11.16 -2.48
C GLY A 402 13.80 11.88 -3.75
N ASP A 403 13.91 11.22 -4.92
CA ASP A 403 13.46 11.74 -6.22
C ASP A 403 11.97 11.42 -6.47
N ALA A 404 11.09 11.94 -5.61
CA ALA A 404 9.65 11.68 -5.68
C ALA A 404 8.90 12.56 -6.70
N LYS A 405 9.51 13.67 -7.14
CA LYS A 405 8.86 14.61 -8.08
C LYS A 405 8.95 14.14 -9.53
N TYR A 406 10.04 13.46 -9.90
CA TYR A 406 10.22 13.02 -11.28
C TYR A 406 9.13 12.01 -11.74
N PRO A 407 8.74 11.00 -10.93
CA PRO A 407 7.61 10.12 -11.27
C PRO A 407 6.29 10.87 -11.51
N VAL A 408 6.01 11.92 -10.73
CA VAL A 408 4.78 12.74 -10.92
C VAL A 408 4.78 13.42 -12.29
N LEU A 409 5.88 14.06 -12.66
CA LEU A 409 5.95 14.82 -13.92
C LEU A 409 5.78 13.89 -15.12
N ILE A 410 6.45 12.75 -15.10
CA ILE A 410 6.34 11.75 -16.17
C ILE A 410 4.96 11.09 -16.16
N GLY A 411 4.38 10.84 -14.98
CA GLY A 411 3.01 10.37 -14.86
C GLY A 411 2.00 11.34 -15.48
N ALA A 412 2.13 12.64 -15.24
CA ALA A 412 1.22 13.64 -15.78
C ALA A 412 1.28 13.68 -17.31
N PHE A 413 2.49 13.60 -17.87
CA PHE A 413 2.67 13.50 -19.31
C PHE A 413 2.11 12.19 -19.88
N SER A 414 2.54 11.06 -19.35
CA SER A 414 2.24 9.75 -19.92
C SER A 414 0.80 9.31 -19.66
N MET A 415 0.30 9.43 -18.43
CA MET A 415 -1.05 8.97 -18.08
C MET A 415 -2.13 9.90 -18.65
N VAL A 416 -1.96 11.22 -18.51
CA VAL A 416 -3.02 12.18 -18.88
C VAL A 416 -2.91 12.59 -20.34
N LEU A 417 -1.75 13.10 -20.77
CA LEU A 417 -1.60 13.69 -22.11
C LEU A 417 -1.45 12.65 -23.22
N MET A 418 -0.98 11.44 -22.90
CA MET A 418 -0.76 10.39 -23.88
C MET A 418 -1.76 9.24 -23.75
N SER A 419 -1.91 8.62 -22.58
CA SER A 419 -2.73 7.41 -22.41
C SER A 419 -4.22 7.66 -22.65
N LEU A 420 -4.79 8.75 -22.12
CA LEU A 420 -6.22 9.04 -22.32
C LEU A 420 -6.58 9.27 -23.79
N PRO A 421 -5.88 10.14 -24.54
CA PRO A 421 -6.15 10.32 -25.97
C PRO A 421 -5.92 9.05 -26.79
N LEU A 422 -4.87 8.28 -26.51
CA LEU A 422 -4.63 6.99 -27.18
C LEU A 422 -5.75 5.99 -26.89
N GLY A 423 -6.24 5.95 -25.65
CA GLY A 423 -7.36 5.10 -25.27
C GLY A 423 -8.63 5.45 -26.03
N TYR A 424 -8.94 6.74 -26.15
CA TYR A 424 -10.07 7.20 -26.96
C TYR A 424 -9.89 6.83 -28.44
N PHE A 425 -8.69 7.05 -28.99
CA PHE A 425 -8.38 6.73 -30.38
C PHE A 425 -8.51 5.24 -30.67
N PHE A 426 -7.88 4.37 -29.87
CA PHE A 426 -7.97 2.92 -30.10
C PHE A 426 -9.35 2.35 -29.83
N ALA A 427 -10.03 2.80 -28.77
CA ALA A 427 -11.33 2.27 -28.40
C ALA A 427 -12.43 2.67 -29.40
N PHE A 428 -12.45 3.93 -29.85
CA PHE A 428 -13.57 4.49 -30.62
C PHE A 428 -13.25 4.87 -32.06
N HIS A 429 -12.02 5.25 -32.42
CA HIS A 429 -11.67 5.55 -33.82
C HIS A 429 -11.23 4.32 -34.60
N LEU A 430 -10.55 3.38 -33.95
CA LEU A 430 -10.14 2.10 -34.55
C LEU A 430 -11.08 0.95 -34.22
N ASP A 431 -12.20 1.22 -33.54
CA ASP A 431 -13.22 0.24 -33.14
C ASP A 431 -12.65 -1.00 -32.39
N MET A 432 -11.52 -0.85 -31.70
CA MET A 432 -10.92 -1.95 -30.94
C MET A 432 -11.62 -2.18 -29.59
N GLY A 433 -12.55 -1.31 -29.22
CA GLY A 433 -13.32 -1.39 -27.97
C GLY A 433 -12.42 -1.53 -26.74
N LEU A 434 -12.74 -2.50 -25.88
CA LEU A 434 -12.06 -2.68 -24.59
C LEU A 434 -10.58 -3.06 -24.76
N VAL A 435 -10.24 -3.77 -25.83
CA VAL A 435 -8.85 -4.14 -26.17
C VAL A 435 -8.03 -2.88 -26.44
N GLY A 436 -8.62 -1.88 -27.11
CA GLY A 436 -7.99 -0.59 -27.36
C GLY A 436 -7.64 0.18 -26.08
N ILE A 437 -8.53 0.13 -25.07
CA ILE A 437 -8.27 0.72 -23.75
C ILE A 437 -7.06 0.04 -23.10
N TRP A 438 -7.00 -1.29 -23.12
CA TRP A 438 -5.88 -2.04 -22.53
C TRP A 438 -4.54 -1.75 -23.21
N LEU A 439 -4.55 -1.63 -24.55
CA LEU A 439 -3.35 -1.26 -25.30
C LEU A 439 -2.85 0.14 -24.92
N ALA A 440 -3.75 1.11 -24.77
CA ALA A 440 -3.38 2.46 -24.34
C ALA A 440 -2.74 2.50 -22.95
N ILE A 441 -3.27 1.71 -22.00
CA ILE A 441 -2.68 1.57 -20.67
C ILE A 441 -1.32 0.86 -20.76
N ALA A 442 -1.20 -0.16 -21.59
CA ALA A 442 0.04 -0.90 -21.76
C ALA A 442 1.15 -0.03 -22.37
N ILE A 443 0.82 0.81 -23.37
CA ILE A 443 1.73 1.79 -23.96
C ILE A 443 2.17 2.83 -22.92
N ASP A 444 1.25 3.32 -22.07
CA ASP A 444 1.62 4.19 -20.94
C ASP A 444 2.61 3.52 -20.00
N GLU A 445 2.29 2.32 -19.51
CA GLU A 445 3.14 1.61 -18.56
C GLU A 445 4.54 1.38 -19.14
N TRP A 446 4.65 0.98 -20.41
CA TRP A 446 5.95 0.82 -21.05
C TRP A 446 6.69 2.13 -21.31
N THR A 447 5.98 3.19 -21.71
CA THR A 447 6.59 4.52 -21.89
C THR A 447 7.17 5.01 -20.57
N ARG A 448 6.41 4.92 -19.47
CA ARG A 448 6.91 5.23 -18.13
C ARG A 448 8.05 4.32 -17.72
N ALA A 449 7.97 3.01 -17.99
CA ALA A 449 9.01 2.06 -17.60
C ALA A 449 10.34 2.37 -18.28
N ILE A 450 10.32 2.71 -19.57
CA ILE A 450 11.51 3.10 -20.34
C ILE A 450 12.10 4.41 -19.79
N ILE A 451 11.27 5.42 -19.54
CA ILE A 451 11.74 6.71 -19.00
C ILE A 451 12.33 6.52 -17.60
N MET A 452 11.67 5.75 -16.73
CA MET A 452 12.14 5.45 -15.37
C MET A 452 13.41 4.60 -15.38
N PHE A 453 13.53 3.66 -16.32
CA PHE A 453 14.74 2.88 -16.55
C PHE A 453 15.93 3.80 -16.84
N PHE A 454 15.79 4.74 -17.78
CA PHE A 454 16.85 5.70 -18.09
C PHE A 454 17.13 6.66 -16.94
N ARG A 455 16.09 7.11 -16.22
CA ARG A 455 16.26 7.95 -15.01
C ARG A 455 17.10 7.24 -13.96
N TRP A 456 16.80 5.98 -13.64
CA TRP A 456 17.60 5.20 -12.69
C TRP A 456 19.02 4.94 -13.19
N ARG A 457 19.16 4.58 -14.47
CA ARG A 457 20.46 4.34 -15.12
C ARG A 457 21.37 5.56 -15.12
N SER A 458 20.80 6.76 -15.31
CA SER A 458 21.52 8.03 -15.32
C SER A 458 22.11 8.43 -13.96
N ARG A 459 21.72 7.76 -12.87
CA ARG A 459 22.13 8.09 -11.49
C ARG A 459 21.77 9.50 -11.03
N SER A 460 20.95 10.24 -11.77
CA SER A 460 20.53 11.60 -11.39
C SER A 460 19.79 11.63 -10.05
N TRP A 461 19.18 10.51 -9.65
CA TRP A 461 18.54 10.33 -8.34
C TRP A 461 19.48 10.49 -7.15
N GLU A 462 20.80 10.31 -7.32
CA GLU A 462 21.80 10.40 -6.26
C GLU A 462 21.89 11.79 -5.61
N ASN A 463 21.40 12.83 -6.31
CA ASN A 463 21.40 14.22 -5.85
C ASN A 463 20.19 14.57 -4.97
N TYR A 464 19.23 13.66 -4.82
CA TYR A 464 17.96 13.94 -4.14
C TYR A 464 17.86 13.36 -2.73
N ALA A 465 18.95 12.78 -2.21
CA ALA A 465 19.03 12.25 -0.85
C ALA A 465 18.55 13.29 0.18
N LEU A 466 17.70 12.87 1.11
CA LEU A 466 17.07 13.74 2.11
C LEU A 466 17.96 13.95 3.33
N VAL A 467 18.92 13.05 3.48
CA VAL A 467 19.79 12.85 4.63
C VAL A 467 21.22 13.00 4.10
N LYS A 468 21.87 14.14 4.39
CA LYS A 468 23.25 14.39 3.95
C LYS A 468 24.22 13.48 4.71
N PRO A 469 25.34 13.03 4.10
CA PRO A 469 26.40 12.30 4.79
C PRO A 469 26.90 13.08 6.02
N ASN A 470 27.38 12.36 7.04
CA ASN A 470 28.04 13.00 8.18
C ASN A 470 29.39 13.58 7.71
N GLU A 471 29.75 14.79 8.16
CA GLU A 471 31.08 15.39 7.89
C GLU A 471 32.24 14.50 8.41
N GLN A 472 31.98 13.60 9.36
CA GLN A 472 32.95 12.61 9.85
C GLN A 472 33.21 11.43 8.89
N ASP A 473 32.31 11.13 7.94
CA ASP A 473 32.54 10.10 6.91
C ASP A 473 33.30 10.66 5.69
N GLU A 474 33.25 11.99 5.47
CA GLU A 474 34.05 12.66 4.44
C GLU A 474 35.55 12.63 4.77
N SER A 475 35.94 12.76 6.05
CA SER A 475 37.35 12.71 6.44
C SER A 475 38.00 11.33 6.27
N VAL A 476 37.22 10.24 6.40
CA VAL A 476 37.71 8.87 6.21
C VAL A 476 37.79 8.51 4.72
N SER A 477 36.86 9.00 3.89
CA SER A 477 36.87 8.75 2.44
C SER A 477 37.95 9.55 1.70
N VAL A 478 38.29 10.75 2.17
CA VAL A 478 39.41 11.55 1.63
C VAL A 478 40.77 11.00 2.06
N GLN A 479 40.86 10.23 3.17
CA GLN A 479 42.09 9.55 3.58
C GLN A 479 42.28 8.16 2.92
N ALA A 480 41.24 7.62 2.30
CA ALA A 480 41.26 6.33 1.61
C ALA A 480 41.37 6.45 0.07
N GLN A 481 41.38 7.68 -0.46
CA GLN A 481 41.79 8.03 -1.82
C GLN A 481 43.23 8.56 -1.79
#